data_AF-A0AAV2EBZ6-F1
#
_entry.id   AF-A0AAV2EBZ6-F1
#
_cell.length_a   1.000
_cell.length_b   1.000
_cell.length_c   1.000
_cell.angle_alpha   90.00
_cell.angle_beta   90.00
_cell.angle_gamma   90.00
#
_symmetry.space_group_name_H-M   'P 1'
#
loop_
_entity.id
_entity.type
_entity.pdbx_description
1 polymer ?
#
loop_
_entity_poly.entity_id
_entity_poly.type
_entity_poly.pdbx_seq_one_letter_code
_entity_poly.pdbx_strand_id
1 'polypeptide(L)' 'MTLSKGLLPRRAVPRAAAVLAKVSCDKVYGVEDGDTCSSVIDKFKLNQVQFFGINPNFNCRALFVGQWLCISGTA' A
#
# COMPACT_ATOMS: atom_id res chain seq x y z
N MET A 1 -33.49 16.50 -42.12
CA MET A 1 -32.40 17.16 -41.37
C MET A 1 -31.96 16.23 -40.25
N THR A 2 -31.07 15.28 -40.54
CA THR A 2 -30.50 14.35 -39.56
C THR A 2 -29.06 14.76 -39.29
N LEU A 3 -28.84 15.45 -38.17
CA LEU A 3 -27.49 15.75 -37.68
C LEU A 3 -26.85 14.43 -37.24
N SER A 4 -25.91 13.93 -38.05
CA SER A 4 -25.06 12.81 -37.69
C SER A 4 -24.23 13.19 -36.46
N LYS A 5 -24.55 12.58 -35.32
CA LYS A 5 -23.74 12.61 -34.10
C LYS A 5 -22.37 12.01 -34.43
N GLY A 6 -21.38 12.87 -34.64
CA GLY A 6 -19.99 12.46 -34.80
C GLY A 6 -19.49 11.80 -33.52
N LEU A 7 -19.14 10.52 -33.60
CA LEU A 7 -18.45 9.80 -32.53
C LEU A 7 -16.97 10.20 -32.58
N LEU A 8 -16.53 11.03 -31.64
CA LEU A 8 -15.11 11.33 -31.47
C LEU A 8 -14.36 10.04 -31.08
N PRO A 9 -13.16 9.77 -31.66
CA PRO A 9 -12.38 8.61 -31.28
C PRO A 9 -11.88 8.78 -29.84
N ARG A 10 -12.18 7.81 -28.98
CA ARG A 10 -11.61 7.75 -27.63
C ARG A 10 -10.10 7.54 -27.78
N ARG A 11 -9.30 8.54 -27.41
CA ARG A 11 -7.85 8.37 -27.29
C ARG A 11 -7.60 7.28 -26.25
N ALA A 12 -6.90 6.22 -26.64
CA ALA A 12 -6.42 5.22 -25.71
C ALA A 12 -5.40 5.88 -24.77
N VAL A 13 -5.75 6.00 -23.49
CA VAL A 13 -4.77 6.31 -22.44
C VAL A 13 -3.86 5.08 -22.36
N PRO A 14 -2.52 5.23 -22.48
CA PRO A 14 -1.65 4.10 -22.29
C PRO A 14 -1.84 3.65 -20.84
N ARG A 15 -2.37 2.43 -20.65
CA ARG A 15 -2.41 1.80 -19.35
C ARG A 15 -0.95 1.59 -18.98
N ALA A 16 -0.40 2.46 -18.12
CA ALA A 16 0.90 2.23 -17.53
C ALA A 16 0.89 0.79 -17.03
N ALA A 17 1.78 -0.05 -17.57
CA ALA A 17 1.95 -1.39 -17.05
C ALA A 17 2.24 -1.21 -15.56
N ALA A 18 1.39 -1.77 -14.70
CA ALA A 18 1.65 -1.78 -13.28
C ALA A 18 2.95 -2.58 -13.11
N VAL A 19 4.06 -1.87 -12.92
CA VAL A 19 5.29 -2.49 -12.47
C VAL A 19 4.93 -3.14 -11.15
N LEU A 20 5.06 -4.47 -11.07
CA LEU A 20 4.97 -5.19 -9.80
C LEU A 20 6.10 -4.64 -8.92
N ALA A 21 5.76 -3.64 -8.13
CA ALA A 21 6.71 -2.92 -7.33
C ALA A 21 7.21 -3.89 -6.25
N LYS A 22 8.52 -4.15 -6.28
CA LYS A 22 9.16 -5.14 -5.42
C LYS A 22 9.34 -4.51 -4.05
N VAL A 23 8.67 -5.07 -3.05
CA VAL A 23 8.84 -4.64 -1.66
C VAL A 23 10.25 -4.98 -1.18
N SER A 24 10.90 -4.00 -0.55
CA SER A 24 12.14 -4.14 0.21
C SER A 24 11.90 -3.68 1.64
N CYS A 25 12.44 -4.42 2.60
CA CYS A 25 12.29 -4.15 4.03
C CYS A 25 13.65 -3.95 4.66
N ASP A 26 13.93 -2.71 5.09
CA ASP A 26 15.25 -2.33 5.60
C ASP A 26 15.31 -2.44 7.13
N LYS A 27 14.16 -2.27 7.81
CA LYS A 27 14.03 -2.41 9.27
C LYS A 27 12.73 -3.11 9.62
N VAL A 28 12.82 -4.03 10.57
CA VAL A 28 11.68 -4.79 11.09
C VAL A 28 11.42 -4.45 12.56
N TYR A 29 10.17 -4.57 12.96
CA TYR A 29 9.71 -4.48 14.33
C TYR A 29 8.87 -5.73 14.65
N GLY A 30 9.11 -6.33 15.81
CA GLY A 30 8.30 -7.43 16.33
C GLY A 30 7.19 -6.83 17.19
N VAL A 31 5.95 -7.15 16.85
CA VAL A 31 4.75 -6.66 17.55
C VAL A 31 4.78 -7.06 19.01
N GLU A 32 4.49 -6.12 19.90
CA GLU A 32 4.45 -6.29 21.35
C GLU A 32 3.01 -6.44 21.86
N ASP A 33 2.83 -6.84 23.12
CA ASP A 33 1.51 -6.90 23.74
C ASP A 33 0.85 -5.52 23.78
N GLY A 34 -0.44 -5.45 23.42
CA GLY A 34 -1.19 -4.20 23.33
C GLY A 34 -0.96 -3.37 22.05
N ASP A 35 -0.08 -3.81 21.14
CA ASP A 35 0.09 -3.10 19.86
C ASP A 35 -1.15 -3.19 18.96
N THR A 36 -1.38 -2.10 18.25
CA THR A 36 -2.33 -1.98 17.13
C THR A 36 -1.58 -1.44 15.92
N CYS A 37 -2.15 -1.55 14.73
CA CYS A 37 -1.53 -0.90 13.56
C CYS A 37 -1.30 0.59 13.78
N SER A 38 -2.28 1.29 14.35
CA SER A 38 -2.17 2.73 14.62
C SER A 38 -1.07 3.02 15.62
N SER A 39 -0.95 2.26 16.71
CA SER A 39 0.13 2.48 17.70
C SER A 39 1.50 2.25 17.10
N VAL A 40 1.69 1.24 16.24
CA VAL A 40 2.96 0.99 15.56
C VAL A 40 3.28 2.10 14.56
N ILE A 41 2.28 2.53 13.76
CA ILE A 41 2.43 3.65 12.82
C ILE A 41 2.84 4.92 13.57
N ASP A 42 2.19 5.24 14.69
CA ASP A 42 2.47 6.43 15.48
C ASP A 42 3.84 6.34 16.19
N LYS A 43 4.15 5.18 16.80
CA LYS A 43 5.44 4.89 17.48
C LYS A 43 6.63 5.16 16.56
N PHE A 44 6.52 4.77 15.30
CA PHE A 44 7.59 4.94 14.30
C PHE A 44 7.39 6.14 13.37
N LYS A 45 6.36 6.97 13.61
CA LYS A 45 6.00 8.16 12.81
C LYS A 45 5.88 7.86 11.32
N LEU A 46 5.24 6.74 10.98
CA LEU A 46 5.13 6.26 9.62
C LEU A 46 3.97 6.93 8.89
N ASN A 47 4.13 7.09 7.57
CA ASN A 47 2.99 7.36 6.72
C ASN A 47 2.16 6.09 6.55
N GLN A 48 0.86 6.14 6.80
CA GLN A 48 -0.03 4.98 6.74
C GLN A 48 -0.05 4.31 5.35
N VAL A 49 -0.08 5.11 4.27
CA VAL A 49 -0.07 4.57 2.89
C VAL A 49 1.24 3.83 2.62
N GLN A 50 2.37 4.40 3.03
CA GLN A 50 3.67 3.75 2.90
C GLN A 50 3.76 2.48 3.75
N PHE A 51 3.28 2.51 5.00
CA PHE A 51 3.29 1.35 5.91
C PHE A 51 2.55 0.15 5.30
N PHE A 52 1.37 0.38 4.72
CA PHE A 52 0.63 -0.69 4.03
C PHE A 52 1.26 -1.08 2.69
N GLY A 53 1.95 -0.15 2.02
CA GLY A 53 2.73 -0.46 0.83
C GLY A 53 3.87 -1.46 1.12
N ILE A 54 4.65 -1.22 2.18
CA ILE A 54 5.80 -2.06 2.54
C ILE A 54 5.41 -3.33 3.34
N ASN A 55 4.13 -3.50 3.66
CA ASN A 55 3.56 -4.70 4.29
C ASN A 55 2.34 -5.20 3.48
N PRO A 56 2.52 -5.62 2.20
CA PRO A 56 1.41 -6.07 1.38
C PRO A 56 0.79 -7.36 1.95
N ASN A 57 -0.52 -7.52 1.77
CA ASN A 57 -1.32 -8.64 2.30
C ASN A 57 -1.41 -8.69 3.84
N PHE A 58 -1.07 -7.61 4.53
CA PHE A 58 -1.21 -7.52 5.98
C PHE A 58 -2.63 -7.16 6.42
N ASN A 59 -3.10 -7.75 7.52
CA ASN A 59 -4.42 -7.51 8.11
C ASN A 59 -4.30 -7.01 9.55
N CYS A 60 -4.62 -5.73 9.77
CA CYS A 60 -4.61 -5.11 11.09
C CYS A 60 -5.55 -5.74 12.12
N ARG A 61 -6.59 -6.49 11.68
CA ARG A 61 -7.53 -7.17 12.59
C ARG A 61 -7.02 -8.53 13.07
N ALA A 62 -5.92 -9.02 12.52
CA ALA A 62 -5.32 -10.31 12.84
C ALA A 62 -3.87 -10.16 13.32
N LEU A 63 -3.55 -9.02 13.93
CA LEU A 63 -2.23 -8.75 14.50
C LEU A 63 -1.98 -9.64 15.73
N PHE A 64 -0.77 -10.19 15.85
CA PHE A 64 -0.38 -11.03 16.99
C PHE A 64 1.02 -10.67 17.49
N VAL A 65 1.26 -10.89 18.78
CA VAL A 65 2.56 -10.65 19.43
C VAL A 65 3.65 -11.50 18.76
N GLY A 66 4.77 -10.88 18.45
CA GLY A 66 5.89 -11.50 17.73
C GLY A 66 5.75 -11.48 16.20
N GLN A 67 4.65 -10.96 15.65
CA GLN A 67 4.55 -10.73 14.21
C GLN A 67 5.57 -9.68 13.76
N TRP A 68 6.33 -9.98 12.70
CA TRP A 68 7.26 -9.03 12.09
C TRP A 68 6.54 -8.06 11.17
N LEU A 69 6.77 -6.76 11.37
CA LEU A 69 6.30 -5.66 10.54
C LEU A 69 7.49 -4.88 9.98
N CYS A 70 7.43 -4.54 8.70
CA CYS A 70 8.38 -3.61 8.10
C CYS A 70 8.04 -2.18 8.51
N ILE A 71 9.01 -1.49 9.12
CA ILE A 71 8.88 -0.10 9.59
C ILE A 71 9.76 0.87 8.78
N SER A 72 10.50 0.36 7.81
CA SER A 72 11.30 1.14 6.86
C SER A 72 11.52 0.27 5.62
N GLY A 73 11.37 0.86 4.44
CA GLY A 73 11.54 0.14 3.18
C GLY A 73 10.97 0.89 1.99
N THR A 74 10.98 0.20 0.85
CA THR A 74 10.42 0.68 -0.41
C THR A 74 9.36 -0.29 -0.89
N ALA A 75 8.25 0.24 -1.39
CA ALA A 75 7.16 -0.55 -1.97
C ALA A 75 7.00 -0.19 -3.44
#